data_AF-A0A4P5ZE46-F1
#
_entry.id   AF-A0A4P5ZE46-F1
#
_cell.length_a   1.000
_cell.length_b   1.000
_cell.length_c   1.000
_cell.angle_alpha   90.00
_cell.angle_beta   90.00
_cell.angle_gamma   90.00
#
_symmetry.space_group_name_H-M   'P 1'
#
loop_
_entity.id
_entity.type
_entity.pdbx_description
1 polymer ?
#
loop_
_entity_poly.entity_id
_entity_poly.type
_entity_poly.pdbx_seq_one_letter_code
_entity_poly.pdbx_strand_id
1 'polypeptide(L)'
;MATSLKKLLIGTSVAVGMSAVGITPALAGSLTNATIGGTASTDYLIYGKEGNKTVVIPNSVANLQSVLDGNAVSPTGNVELAASSEKDGFVFTKNTSLTGDIGGKSLTLSSLTASDWATTVSGGLTLAQKWFGDALTANGYGALLTANTTLSNNAYSLAWNAFNIGGGLQRFSDPNISYVNQDDSTGDIKIGLAGHLDATPLLFKGLNDAQKTNLNRFRAPSKAGTPIQASEVVKYTYNGTTNYLYNFFATASKLTAADDGKSHNGNYEVGFDGVAPAPVPEPSTILGLMAIGGLFGAAKRNANKKA
;
A
#
# COMPACT_ATOMS: atom_id res chain seq x y z
N MET A 1 16.07 20.15 17.41
CA MET A 1 15.57 18.83 16.97
C MET A 1 15.97 18.47 15.53
N ALA A 2 15.91 19.37 14.54
CA ALA A 2 16.26 19.07 13.14
C ALA A 2 17.73 18.59 12.92
N THR A 3 18.68 19.04 13.74
CA THR A 3 20.11 18.70 13.59
C THR A 3 20.47 17.28 14.03
N SER A 4 19.73 16.70 14.99
CA SER A 4 19.97 15.34 15.49
C SER A 4 19.41 14.27 14.54
N LEU A 5 18.42 14.63 13.72
CA LEU A 5 17.77 13.75 12.75
C LEU A 5 18.72 13.25 11.64
N LYS A 6 19.77 14.02 11.34
CA LYS A 6 20.76 13.71 10.29
C LYS A 6 21.78 12.64 10.66
N LYS A 7 21.97 12.39 11.97
CA LYS A 7 23.06 11.52 12.47
C LYS A 7 22.69 10.05 12.55
N LEU A 8 21.41 9.74 12.43
CA LEU A 8 20.97 8.38 12.43
C LEU A 8 21.12 7.83 11.02
N LEU A 9 22.07 6.89 10.87
CA LEU A 9 22.31 6.16 9.64
C LEU A 9 20.96 5.75 9.04
N ILE A 10 20.65 6.29 7.86
CA ILE A 10 19.69 5.70 6.94
C ILE A 10 20.38 4.41 6.46
N GLY A 11 20.38 3.40 7.33
CA GLY A 11 20.62 2.04 6.93
C GLY A 11 19.56 1.72 5.89
N THR A 12 20.01 1.31 4.72
CA THR A 12 19.19 0.78 3.64
C THR A 12 18.48 -0.49 4.11
N SER A 13 17.51 -0.37 5.01
CA SER A 13 16.39 -1.28 5.09
C SER A 13 15.25 -0.58 4.37
N VAL A 14 15.47 -0.39 3.06
CA VAL A 14 14.34 -0.30 2.17
C VAL A 14 13.81 -1.72 2.21
N ALA A 15 12.72 -1.95 2.96
CA ALA A 15 11.78 -2.98 2.57
C ALA A 15 11.17 -2.47 1.26
N VAL A 16 11.99 -2.44 0.20
CA VAL A 16 11.47 -2.39 -1.14
C VAL A 16 10.77 -3.74 -1.18
N GLY A 17 9.45 -3.75 -1.31
CA GLY A 17 8.83 -4.81 -2.07
C GLY A 17 9.39 -4.70 -3.49
N MET A 18 10.65 -5.14 -3.71
CA MET A 18 11.14 -5.47 -5.04
C MET A 18 10.44 -6.79 -5.37
N SER A 19 9.13 -6.71 -5.61
CA SER A 19 8.44 -7.74 -6.36
C SER A 19 9.10 -7.74 -7.72
N ALA A 20 9.99 -8.72 -7.94
CA ALA A 20 10.55 -8.98 -9.24
C ALA A 20 9.39 -9.02 -10.24
N VAL A 21 9.52 -8.26 -11.33
CA VAL A 21 8.66 -8.42 -12.50
C VAL A 21 9.02 -9.80 -13.07
N GLY A 22 8.36 -10.83 -12.59
CA GLY A 22 8.67 -12.22 -12.90
C GLY A 22 7.40 -13.03 -12.80
N ILE A 23 6.89 -13.39 -13.99
CA ILE A 23 5.83 -14.36 -14.29
C ILE A 23 4.49 -14.17 -13.56
N THR A 24 3.41 -14.14 -14.33
CA THR A 24 2.03 -14.19 -13.83
C THR A 24 1.91 -15.26 -12.74
N PRO A 25 1.48 -14.92 -11.52
CA PRO A 25 1.35 -15.91 -10.44
C PRO A 25 0.47 -17.07 -10.88
N ALA A 26 0.81 -18.26 -10.40
CA ALA A 26 -0.17 -19.33 -10.22
C ALA A 26 -1.38 -18.74 -9.47
N LEU A 27 -2.61 -19.00 -9.96
CA LEU A 27 -3.91 -18.58 -9.40
C LEU A 27 -3.78 -17.61 -8.21
N ALA A 28 -3.79 -16.30 -8.44
CA ALA A 28 -3.66 -15.36 -7.34
C ALA A 28 -4.97 -15.28 -6.55
N GLY A 29 -4.98 -15.67 -5.27
CA GLY A 29 -6.11 -15.43 -4.38
C GLY A 29 -6.35 -13.91 -4.19
N SER A 30 -7.61 -13.49 -4.11
CA SER A 30 -7.97 -12.11 -3.76
C SER A 30 -8.46 -12.00 -2.32
N LEU A 31 -8.48 -10.79 -1.77
CA LEU A 31 -9.14 -10.53 -0.50
C LEU A 31 -10.63 -10.85 -0.61
N THR A 32 -11.13 -11.72 0.26
CA THR A 32 -12.54 -12.10 0.35
C THR A 32 -13.17 -11.56 1.63
N ASN A 33 -14.51 -11.59 1.71
CA ASN A 33 -15.26 -11.08 2.87
C ASN A 33 -14.88 -9.64 3.24
N ALA A 34 -14.57 -8.82 2.23
CA ALA A 34 -14.14 -7.45 2.39
C ALA A 34 -15.22 -6.61 3.09
N THR A 35 -14.84 -5.91 4.16
CA THR A 35 -15.70 -5.03 4.95
C THR A 35 -14.96 -3.77 5.36
N ILE A 36 -15.71 -2.68 5.57
CA ILE A 36 -15.17 -1.41 6.06
C ILE A 36 -15.48 -1.25 7.56
N GLY A 37 -14.50 -0.77 8.31
CA GLY A 37 -14.55 -0.55 9.75
C GLY A 37 -13.63 0.57 10.20
N GLY A 38 -13.09 0.44 11.42
CA GLY A 38 -12.27 1.46 12.05
C GLY A 38 -13.08 2.43 12.92
N THR A 39 -12.40 3.44 13.44
CA THR A 39 -13.01 4.44 14.33
C THR A 39 -13.76 5.56 13.59
N ALA A 40 -13.59 5.64 12.27
CA ALA A 40 -14.32 6.48 11.33
C ALA A 40 -14.87 5.63 10.16
N SER A 41 -15.62 4.57 10.44
CA SER A 41 -16.07 3.57 9.45
C SER A 41 -16.93 4.08 8.29
N THR A 42 -17.35 5.35 8.31
CA THR A 42 -18.09 5.99 7.22
C THR A 42 -17.22 6.92 6.37
N ASP A 43 -15.95 7.13 6.73
CA ASP A 43 -15.02 8.02 6.04
C ASP A 43 -14.25 7.26 4.96
N TYR A 44 -14.97 6.85 3.92
CA TYR A 44 -14.43 6.18 2.74
C TYR A 44 -15.25 6.47 1.49
N LEU A 45 -14.59 6.37 0.35
CA LEU A 45 -15.22 6.38 -0.97
C LEU A 45 -14.81 5.14 -1.75
N ILE A 46 -15.75 4.62 -2.55
CA ILE A 46 -15.45 3.58 -3.53
C ILE A 46 -15.43 4.22 -4.92
N TYR A 47 -14.33 4.02 -5.62
CA TYR A 47 -14.10 4.49 -6.97
C TYR A 47 -14.13 3.32 -7.95
N GLY A 48 -15.15 3.25 -8.81
CA GLY A 48 -15.24 2.29 -9.89
C GLY A 48 -14.60 2.79 -11.18
N LYS A 49 -14.21 1.88 -12.08
CA LYS A 49 -13.67 2.22 -13.39
C LYS A 49 -14.77 2.49 -14.43
N GLU A 50 -14.65 3.62 -15.13
CA GLU A 50 -15.42 3.95 -16.33
C GLU A 50 -14.45 4.38 -17.45
N GLY A 51 -14.18 3.48 -18.40
CA GLY A 51 -13.13 3.70 -19.41
C GLY A 51 -11.75 3.85 -18.78
N ASN A 52 -11.12 5.01 -19.00
CA ASN A 52 -9.82 5.37 -18.39
C ASN A 52 -10.00 6.29 -17.16
N LYS A 53 -11.21 6.38 -16.61
CA LYS A 53 -11.51 7.18 -15.43
C LYS A 53 -11.87 6.30 -14.25
N THR A 54 -11.59 6.81 -13.05
CA THR A 54 -12.23 6.32 -11.83
C THR A 54 -13.31 7.31 -11.39
N VAL A 55 -14.49 6.80 -11.08
CA VAL A 55 -15.68 7.57 -10.69
C VAL A 55 -16.20 7.05 -9.36
N VAL A 56 -16.69 7.95 -8.50
CA VAL A 56 -17.32 7.53 -7.23
C VAL A 56 -18.57 6.72 -7.54
N ILE A 57 -18.68 5.54 -6.94
CA ILE A 57 -19.83 4.63 -7.04
C ILE A 57 -20.44 4.37 -5.67
N PRO A 58 -21.67 3.84 -5.57
CA PRO A 58 -22.30 3.60 -4.28
C PRO A 58 -21.50 2.67 -3.37
N ASN A 59 -21.43 3.02 -2.09
CA ASN A 59 -20.79 2.19 -1.06
C ASN A 59 -21.62 0.92 -0.82
N SER A 60 -21.14 -0.21 -1.34
CA SER A 60 -21.75 -1.54 -1.13
C SER A 60 -20.68 -2.62 -1.09
N VAL A 61 -20.97 -3.76 -0.45
CA VAL A 61 -20.03 -4.90 -0.39
C VAL A 61 -19.67 -5.40 -1.79
N ALA A 62 -20.64 -5.45 -2.71
CA ALA A 62 -20.41 -5.87 -4.09
C ALA A 62 -19.46 -4.92 -4.84
N ASN A 63 -19.65 -3.60 -4.67
CA ASN A 63 -18.76 -2.61 -5.29
C ASN A 63 -17.38 -2.63 -4.65
N LEU A 64 -17.29 -2.81 -3.33
CA LEU A 64 -16.01 -2.95 -2.62
C LEU A 64 -15.22 -4.15 -3.14
N GLN A 65 -15.86 -5.30 -3.30
CA GLN A 65 -15.19 -6.48 -3.87
C GLN A 65 -14.75 -6.22 -5.31
N SER A 66 -15.65 -5.69 -6.15
CA SER A 66 -15.38 -5.41 -7.57
C SER A 66 -14.16 -4.52 -7.81
N VAL A 67 -13.97 -3.48 -6.99
CA VAL A 67 -12.81 -2.59 -7.12
C VAL A 67 -11.50 -3.22 -6.61
N LEU A 68 -11.56 -4.28 -5.81
CA LEU A 68 -10.40 -5.00 -5.27
C LEU A 68 -9.98 -6.21 -6.11
N ASP A 69 -10.83 -6.69 -7.03
CA ASP A 69 -10.56 -7.83 -7.92
C ASP A 69 -9.55 -7.52 -9.05
N GLY A 70 -9.03 -6.29 -9.10
CA GLY A 70 -8.03 -5.85 -10.06
C GLY A 70 -6.63 -6.42 -9.82
N ASN A 71 -5.65 -5.88 -10.55
CA ASN A 71 -4.23 -6.14 -10.34
C ASN A 71 -3.39 -5.00 -10.94
N ALA A 72 -2.06 -5.10 -10.80
CA ALA A 72 -1.10 -4.09 -11.25
C ALA A 72 -1.25 -3.66 -12.72
N VAL A 73 -1.66 -4.57 -13.63
CA VAL A 73 -1.76 -4.29 -15.07
C VAL A 73 -3.18 -3.96 -15.52
N SER A 74 -4.18 -4.32 -14.71
CA SER A 74 -5.59 -4.08 -15.00
C SER A 74 -6.37 -3.73 -13.72
N PRO A 75 -6.14 -2.54 -13.15
CA PRO A 75 -6.93 -2.06 -12.02
C PRO A 75 -8.40 -1.86 -12.41
N THR A 76 -9.31 -2.15 -11.48
CA THR A 76 -10.77 -2.05 -11.65
C THR A 76 -11.38 -0.87 -10.88
N GLY A 77 -10.58 -0.21 -10.05
CA GLY A 77 -11.01 0.89 -9.20
C GLY A 77 -10.09 1.04 -7.99
N ASN A 78 -10.60 1.67 -6.95
CA ASN A 78 -9.99 1.70 -5.62
C ASN A 78 -11.02 2.00 -4.52
N VAL A 79 -10.66 1.71 -3.28
CA VAL A 79 -11.33 2.22 -2.08
C VAL A 79 -10.40 3.17 -1.33
N GLU A 80 -10.87 4.38 -1.06
CA GLU A 80 -10.16 5.44 -0.33
C GLU A 80 -10.50 5.35 1.17
N LEU A 81 -9.51 5.19 2.06
CA LEU A 81 -9.74 4.87 3.49
C LEU A 81 -9.66 6.07 4.44
N ALA A 82 -9.68 7.30 3.95
CA ALA A 82 -9.84 8.51 4.74
C ALA A 82 -10.32 9.66 3.84
N ALA A 83 -11.42 9.47 3.11
CA ALA A 83 -11.91 10.38 2.05
C ALA A 83 -12.21 11.83 2.49
N SER A 84 -12.14 12.13 3.79
CA SER A 84 -12.20 13.48 4.36
C SER A 84 -10.84 14.07 4.73
N SER A 85 -9.73 13.37 4.47
CA SER A 85 -8.35 13.75 4.84
C SER A 85 -7.92 15.12 4.30
N GLU A 86 -8.49 15.54 3.19
CA GLU A 86 -8.25 16.85 2.55
C GLU A 86 -9.32 17.91 2.86
N LYS A 87 -10.30 17.59 3.70
CA LYS A 87 -11.45 18.45 4.01
C LYS A 87 -11.31 19.10 5.38
N ASP A 88 -11.92 20.28 5.52
CA ASP A 88 -12.04 20.93 6.82
C ASP A 88 -12.81 20.03 7.79
N GLY A 89 -12.33 19.95 9.03
CA GLY A 89 -12.93 19.13 10.08
C GLY A 89 -12.49 17.67 10.12
N PHE A 90 -11.49 17.26 9.31
CA PHE A 90 -10.89 15.93 9.40
C PHE A 90 -10.41 15.62 10.82
N VAL A 91 -10.86 14.49 11.37
CA VAL A 91 -10.54 14.05 12.73
C VAL A 91 -9.34 13.09 12.67
N PHE A 92 -8.12 13.65 12.66
CA PHE A 92 -6.89 12.88 12.44
C PHE A 92 -6.48 11.92 13.59
N THR A 93 -7.34 11.77 14.60
CA THR A 93 -7.21 10.74 15.64
C THR A 93 -8.00 9.47 15.31
N LYS A 94 -8.78 9.49 14.24
CA LYS A 94 -9.59 8.35 13.78
C LYS A 94 -9.03 7.78 12.48
N ASN A 95 -9.42 6.54 12.19
CA ASN A 95 -9.05 5.80 10.99
C ASN A 95 -10.25 5.07 10.41
N THR A 96 -10.17 4.79 9.12
CA THR A 96 -11.03 3.83 8.42
C THR A 96 -10.19 2.63 8.02
N SER A 97 -10.77 1.44 8.09
CA SER A 97 -10.07 0.20 7.76
C SER A 97 -10.84 -0.66 6.79
N LEU A 98 -10.13 -1.31 5.88
CA LEU A 98 -10.58 -2.43 5.07
C LEU A 98 -10.12 -3.74 5.75
N THR A 99 -11.06 -4.63 6.06
CA THR A 99 -10.76 -5.96 6.60
C THR A 99 -11.31 -7.03 5.68
N GLY A 100 -10.58 -8.13 5.52
CA GLY A 100 -11.05 -9.33 4.83
C GLY A 100 -10.15 -10.53 5.10
N ASP A 101 -10.39 -11.61 4.36
CA ASP A 101 -9.63 -12.86 4.45
C ASP A 101 -8.77 -13.06 3.20
N ILE A 102 -7.49 -13.37 3.40
CA ILE A 102 -6.52 -13.71 2.34
C ILE A 102 -5.57 -14.79 2.85
N GLY A 103 -5.34 -15.85 2.06
CA GLY A 103 -4.54 -17.00 2.50
C GLY A 103 -5.11 -17.72 3.73
N GLY A 104 -6.43 -17.67 3.93
CA GLY A 104 -7.10 -18.23 5.11
C GLY A 104 -6.80 -17.49 6.43
N LYS A 105 -6.28 -16.25 6.34
CA LYS A 105 -5.99 -15.38 7.49
C LYS A 105 -6.67 -14.04 7.30
N SER A 106 -7.05 -13.42 8.42
CA SER A 106 -7.59 -12.06 8.39
C SER A 106 -6.46 -11.05 8.13
N LEU A 107 -6.73 -10.12 7.23
CA LEU A 107 -5.93 -8.94 6.92
C LEU A 107 -6.76 -7.70 7.21
N THR A 108 -6.20 -6.77 7.96
CA THR A 108 -6.73 -5.40 8.08
C THR A 108 -5.74 -4.43 7.44
N LEU A 109 -6.24 -3.57 6.56
CA LEU A 109 -5.55 -2.41 6.00
C LEU A 109 -6.24 -1.15 6.53
N SER A 110 -5.52 -0.11 6.94
CA SER A 110 -6.13 1.12 7.43
C SER A 110 -5.40 2.37 7.00
N SER A 111 -6.16 3.48 6.98
CA SER A 111 -5.59 4.82 7.06
C SER A 111 -4.83 5.03 8.37
N LEU A 112 -4.01 6.09 8.38
CA LEU A 112 -3.17 6.44 9.51
C LEU A 112 -3.82 7.54 10.35
N THR A 113 -3.47 7.50 11.64
CA THR A 113 -3.76 8.55 12.61
C THR A 113 -2.51 9.39 12.88
N ALA A 114 -2.69 10.55 13.52
CA ALA A 114 -1.57 11.35 14.03
C ALA A 114 -0.64 10.55 14.96
N SER A 115 -1.17 9.61 15.75
CA SER A 115 -0.36 8.73 16.61
C SER A 115 0.45 7.70 15.84
N ASP A 116 -0.04 7.20 14.71
CA ASP A 116 0.72 6.29 13.86
C ASP A 116 2.00 6.97 13.34
N TRP A 117 1.88 8.22 12.89
CA TRP A 117 3.02 9.04 12.44
C TRP A 117 4.06 9.32 13.52
N ALA A 118 3.64 9.35 14.79
CA ALA A 118 4.52 9.53 15.94
C ALA A 118 5.19 8.22 16.39
N THR A 119 4.79 7.06 15.85
CA THR A 119 5.36 5.76 16.22
C THR A 119 6.85 5.72 15.90
N THR A 120 7.66 5.30 16.87
CA THR A 120 9.09 5.06 16.66
C THR A 120 9.27 3.79 15.83
N VAL A 121 9.96 3.92 14.69
CA VAL A 121 10.30 2.85 13.76
C VAL A 121 11.80 2.61 13.74
N SER A 122 12.27 1.72 12.86
CA SER A 122 13.68 1.34 12.72
C SER A 122 14.63 2.54 12.73
N GLY A 123 15.70 2.42 13.52
CA GLY A 123 16.67 3.49 13.74
C GLY A 123 16.30 4.46 14.87
N GLY A 124 15.07 4.46 15.39
CA GLY A 124 14.67 5.45 16.40
C GLY A 124 14.13 6.75 15.81
N LEU A 125 13.75 6.73 14.52
CA LEU A 125 12.96 7.77 13.87
C LEU A 125 11.48 7.59 14.20
N THR A 126 10.70 8.66 14.14
CA THR A 126 9.25 8.51 13.98
C THR A 126 8.92 8.03 12.56
N LEU A 127 7.76 7.40 12.36
CA LEU A 127 7.30 7.02 11.02
C LEU A 127 7.30 8.21 10.06
N ALA A 128 6.89 9.40 10.54
CA ALA A 128 6.86 10.62 9.73
C ALA A 128 8.26 11.03 9.24
N GLN A 129 9.25 10.96 10.13
CA GLN A 129 10.63 11.25 9.78
C GLN A 129 11.20 10.22 8.80
N LYS A 130 10.94 8.94 9.05
CA LYS A 130 11.43 7.85 8.19
C LYS A 130 10.82 7.95 6.79
N TRP A 131 9.50 8.03 6.68
CA TRP A 131 8.81 8.11 5.39
C TRP A 131 9.25 9.34 4.59
N PHE A 132 9.35 10.51 5.21
CA PHE A 132 9.77 11.73 4.50
C PHE A 132 11.23 11.67 4.05
N GLY A 133 12.12 11.12 4.89
CA GLY A 133 13.51 10.88 4.52
C GLY A 133 13.65 9.88 3.37
N ASP A 134 12.89 8.79 3.40
CA ASP A 134 12.88 7.78 2.35
C ASP A 134 12.33 8.36 1.04
N ALA A 135 11.26 9.16 1.10
CA ALA A 135 10.69 9.87 -0.04
C ALA A 135 11.71 10.81 -0.69
N LEU A 136 12.40 11.62 0.11
CA LEU A 136 13.46 12.50 -0.38
C LEU A 136 14.58 11.70 -1.03
N THR A 137 15.02 10.61 -0.40
CA THR A 137 16.11 9.76 -0.91
C THR A 137 15.74 9.14 -2.25
N ALA A 138 14.57 8.49 -2.36
CA ALA A 138 14.11 7.84 -3.58
C ALA A 138 13.96 8.82 -4.77
N ASN A 139 13.63 10.08 -4.46
CA ASN A 139 13.46 11.14 -5.45
C ASN A 139 14.73 11.96 -5.74
N GLY A 140 15.88 11.48 -5.25
CA GLY A 140 17.21 12.02 -5.57
C GLY A 140 17.69 13.12 -4.64
N TYR A 141 16.99 13.43 -3.56
CA TYR A 141 17.40 14.44 -2.57
C TYR A 141 18.24 13.86 -1.43
N GLY A 142 18.89 12.70 -1.61
CA GLY A 142 19.73 12.08 -0.57
C GLY A 142 20.83 13.02 -0.04
N ALA A 143 21.36 13.90 -0.89
CA ALA A 143 22.34 14.92 -0.47
C ALA A 143 21.78 15.91 0.57
N LEU A 144 20.47 16.14 0.59
CA LEU A 144 19.81 16.99 1.59
C LEU A 144 19.95 16.41 3.01
N LEU A 145 19.97 15.09 3.10
CA LEU A 145 20.06 14.32 4.34
C LEU A 145 21.52 14.17 4.78
N THR A 146 22.45 14.00 3.84
CA THR A 146 23.86 13.65 4.13
C THR A 146 24.85 14.82 4.13
N ALA A 147 24.62 15.90 3.36
CA ALA A 147 25.64 16.94 3.14
C ALA A 147 26.03 17.76 4.39
N ASN A 148 25.25 17.70 5.47
CA ASN A 148 25.50 18.33 6.78
C ASN A 148 26.05 19.79 6.74
N THR A 149 25.66 20.58 5.75
CA THR A 149 25.94 22.01 5.68
C THR A 149 24.78 22.83 6.23
N THR A 150 25.03 24.07 6.68
CA THR A 150 23.97 25.03 7.04
C THR A 150 22.91 25.16 5.94
N LEU A 151 23.35 25.20 4.67
CA LEU A 151 22.46 25.26 3.53
C LEU A 151 21.54 24.03 3.45
N SER A 152 22.11 22.81 3.53
CA SER A 152 21.32 21.57 3.51
C SER A 152 20.39 21.42 4.72
N ASN A 153 20.78 21.95 5.88
CA ASN A 153 19.96 21.93 7.10
C ASN A 153 18.74 22.85 6.96
N ASN A 154 18.96 24.06 6.42
CA ASN A 154 17.89 25.02 6.18
C ASN A 154 16.94 24.54 5.10
N ALA A 155 17.46 23.97 4.01
CA ALA A 155 16.66 23.41 2.94
C ALA A 155 15.82 22.21 3.42
N TYR A 156 16.39 21.30 4.20
CA TYR A 156 15.62 20.19 4.81
C TYR A 156 14.52 20.72 5.72
N SER A 157 14.85 21.65 6.62
CA SER A 157 13.88 22.20 7.58
C SER A 157 12.75 22.93 6.87
N LEU A 158 13.05 23.65 5.78
CA LEU A 158 12.05 24.30 4.94
C LEU A 158 11.10 23.28 4.31
N ALA A 159 11.65 22.23 3.67
CA ALA A 159 10.84 21.18 3.04
C ALA A 159 9.98 20.44 4.06
N TRP A 160 10.56 20.04 5.19
CA TRP A 160 9.85 19.38 6.28
C TRP A 160 8.74 20.24 6.86
N ASN A 161 9.01 21.53 7.13
CA ASN A 161 8.00 22.42 7.70
C ASN A 161 6.85 22.65 6.72
N ALA A 162 7.15 22.84 5.42
CA ALA A 162 6.12 22.99 4.40
C ALA A 162 5.26 21.73 4.28
N PHE A 163 5.88 20.55 4.26
CA PHE A 163 5.18 19.27 4.26
C PHE A 163 4.30 19.11 5.51
N ASN A 164 4.87 19.28 6.70
CA ASN A 164 4.17 19.02 7.96
C ASN A 164 3.05 20.02 8.24
N ILE A 165 3.29 21.33 8.04
CA ILE A 165 2.29 22.39 8.25
C ILE A 165 1.24 22.39 7.12
N GLY A 166 1.65 22.02 5.90
CA GLY A 166 0.77 21.95 4.73
C GLY A 166 -0.23 20.80 4.73
N GLY A 167 -0.32 20.03 5.82
CA GLY A 167 -1.20 18.87 5.94
C GLY A 167 -0.65 17.60 5.27
N GLY A 168 0.66 17.54 4.99
CA GLY A 168 1.29 16.41 4.32
C GLY A 168 1.07 15.08 5.04
N LEU A 169 1.15 15.05 6.37
CA LEU A 169 0.86 13.83 7.12
C LEU A 169 -0.59 13.38 6.91
N GLN A 170 -1.56 14.29 6.97
CA GLN A 170 -2.97 13.97 6.75
C GLN A 170 -3.19 13.45 5.33
N ARG A 171 -2.64 14.14 4.33
CA ARG A 171 -2.75 13.75 2.91
C ARG A 171 -2.21 12.36 2.63
N PHE A 172 -1.03 12.03 3.14
CA PHE A 172 -0.42 10.71 2.92
C PHE A 172 -0.91 9.62 3.89
N SER A 173 -1.96 9.90 4.68
CA SER A 173 -2.63 8.93 5.57
C SER A 173 -3.84 8.26 4.95
N ASP A 174 -4.16 8.57 3.70
CA ASP A 174 -5.41 8.22 3.04
C ASP A 174 -5.21 7.19 1.94
N PRO A 175 -4.85 5.93 2.26
CA PRO A 175 -4.48 4.97 1.24
C PRO A 175 -5.68 4.61 0.35
N ASN A 176 -5.45 4.73 -0.95
CA ASN A 176 -6.37 4.31 -1.99
C ASN A 176 -6.09 2.86 -2.44
N ILE A 177 -6.73 1.87 -1.83
CA ILE A 177 -6.48 0.45 -2.09
C ILE A 177 -7.13 0.02 -3.41
N SER A 178 -6.32 -0.36 -4.41
CA SER A 178 -6.79 -0.74 -5.76
C SER A 178 -6.89 -2.24 -6.00
N TYR A 179 -6.16 -3.05 -5.23
CA TYR A 179 -6.26 -4.51 -5.23
C TYR A 179 -5.52 -5.08 -4.03
N VAL A 180 -5.87 -6.31 -3.64
CA VAL A 180 -5.18 -7.08 -2.60
C VAL A 180 -5.14 -8.54 -3.07
N ASN A 181 -3.96 -8.98 -3.50
CA ASN A 181 -3.77 -10.27 -4.16
C ASN A 181 -2.71 -11.07 -3.43
N GLN A 182 -2.79 -12.40 -3.47
CA GLN A 182 -1.78 -13.30 -2.95
C GLN A 182 -1.27 -14.20 -4.06
N ASP A 183 0.04 -14.45 -4.10
CA ASP A 183 0.58 -15.56 -4.86
C ASP A 183 0.33 -16.86 -4.07
N ASP A 184 -0.51 -17.76 -4.58
CA ASP A 184 -0.90 -18.98 -3.87
C ASP A 184 0.27 -19.97 -3.72
N SER A 185 1.35 -19.82 -4.49
CA SER A 185 2.53 -20.68 -4.41
C SER A 185 3.55 -20.24 -3.36
N THR A 186 3.77 -18.93 -3.22
CA THR A 186 4.73 -18.38 -2.25
C THR A 186 4.06 -17.88 -0.98
N GLY A 187 2.78 -17.50 -1.07
CA GLY A 187 2.05 -16.80 -0.03
C GLY A 187 2.23 -15.29 -0.06
N ASP A 188 2.99 -14.72 -1.00
CA ASP A 188 3.29 -13.29 -1.06
C ASP A 188 2.02 -12.47 -1.25
N ILE A 189 1.76 -11.53 -0.35
CA ILE A 189 0.61 -10.62 -0.44
C ILE A 189 1.06 -9.31 -1.08
N LYS A 190 0.36 -8.91 -2.13
CA LYS A 190 0.56 -7.68 -2.89
C LYS A 190 -0.65 -6.78 -2.77
N ILE A 191 -0.40 -5.50 -2.51
CA ILE A 191 -1.40 -4.46 -2.34
C ILE A 191 -1.09 -3.35 -3.33
N GLY A 192 -2.08 -3.01 -4.16
CA GLY A 192 -2.02 -1.84 -5.02
C GLY A 192 -2.48 -0.60 -4.27
N LEU A 193 -1.68 0.46 -4.30
CA LEU A 193 -2.08 1.79 -3.85
C LEU A 193 -2.22 2.68 -5.08
N ALA A 194 -3.45 3.07 -5.42
CA ALA A 194 -3.70 4.08 -6.43
C ALA A 194 -3.21 5.44 -5.91
N GLY A 195 -2.58 6.24 -6.76
CA GLY A 195 -2.03 7.52 -6.31
C GLY A 195 -1.60 8.40 -7.48
N HIS A 196 -0.63 9.27 -7.21
CA HIS A 196 -0.15 10.26 -8.19
C HIS A 196 1.17 9.80 -8.81
N LEU A 197 1.28 9.81 -10.14
CA LEU A 197 2.56 9.75 -10.86
C LEU A 197 3.41 10.99 -10.59
N ASP A 198 2.77 12.12 -10.28
CA ASP A 198 3.41 13.36 -9.86
C ASP A 198 2.87 13.84 -8.51
N ALA A 199 3.53 13.39 -7.43
CA ALA A 199 3.29 13.82 -6.08
C ALA A 199 4.04 15.12 -5.71
N THR A 200 4.72 15.79 -6.65
CA THR A 200 5.48 17.04 -6.39
C THR A 200 4.60 18.13 -5.76
N PRO A 201 3.36 18.39 -6.25
CA PRO A 201 2.50 19.40 -5.65
C PRO A 201 2.05 19.04 -4.23
N LEU A 202 2.04 17.76 -3.87
CA LEU A 202 1.65 17.27 -2.56
C LEU A 202 2.80 17.37 -1.56
N LEU A 203 3.98 16.86 -1.93
CA LEU A 203 5.15 16.82 -1.04
C LEU A 203 5.70 18.22 -0.74
N PHE A 204 5.61 19.12 -1.71
CA PHE A 204 6.12 20.50 -1.61
C PHE A 204 5.03 21.55 -1.64
N LYS A 205 3.82 21.18 -1.19
CA LYS A 205 2.72 22.13 -0.97
C LYS A 205 3.19 23.28 -0.08
N GLY A 206 2.86 24.52 -0.47
CA GLY A 206 3.24 25.73 0.25
C GLY A 206 4.65 26.28 -0.04
N LEU A 207 5.47 25.58 -0.84
CA LEU A 207 6.75 26.14 -1.32
C LEU A 207 6.53 26.97 -2.59
N ASN A 208 7.17 28.14 -2.63
CA ASN A 208 7.25 28.97 -3.84
C ASN A 208 8.38 28.49 -4.78
N ASP A 209 8.44 29.06 -5.98
CA ASP A 209 9.37 28.61 -7.02
C ASP A 209 10.84 28.84 -6.67
N ALA A 210 11.16 29.92 -5.95
CA ALA A 210 12.52 30.17 -5.46
C ALA A 210 12.96 29.11 -4.43
N GLN A 211 12.06 28.73 -3.53
CA GLN A 211 12.29 27.69 -2.53
C GLN A 211 12.46 26.31 -3.19
N LYS A 212 11.60 25.97 -4.17
CA LYS A 212 11.74 24.74 -4.96
C LYS A 212 13.05 24.71 -5.75
N THR A 213 13.43 25.84 -6.35
CA THR A 213 14.72 25.98 -7.05
C THR A 213 15.89 25.72 -6.11
N ASN A 214 15.85 26.25 -4.89
CA ASN A 214 16.88 26.00 -3.88
C ASN A 214 16.93 24.52 -3.45
N LEU A 215 15.78 23.86 -3.28
CA LEU A 215 15.75 22.42 -3.00
C LEU A 215 16.33 21.59 -4.13
N ASN A 216 16.00 21.94 -5.37
CA ASN A 216 16.45 21.22 -6.57
C ASN A 216 17.97 21.23 -6.76
N ARG A 217 18.71 22.13 -6.09
CA ARG A 217 20.19 22.10 -6.05
C ARG A 217 20.76 20.85 -5.37
N PHE A 218 19.96 20.21 -4.52
CA PHE A 218 20.31 18.95 -3.84
C PHE A 218 19.78 17.72 -4.55
N ARG A 219 19.04 17.88 -5.66
CA ARG A 219 18.47 16.76 -6.40
C ARG A 219 19.53 16.15 -7.31
N ALA A 220 19.64 14.82 -7.29
CA ALA A 220 20.51 14.08 -8.18
C ALA A 220 20.21 14.43 -9.65
N PRO A 221 21.22 14.65 -10.51
CA PRO A 221 21.02 14.98 -11.92
C PRO A 221 20.16 13.95 -12.67
N SER A 222 20.26 12.66 -12.31
CA SER A 222 19.46 11.57 -12.89
C SER A 222 17.96 11.65 -12.60
N LYS A 223 17.55 12.52 -11.66
CA LYS A 223 16.15 12.79 -11.30
C LYS A 223 15.72 14.21 -11.68
N ALA A 224 16.58 14.99 -12.34
CA ALA A 224 16.23 16.33 -12.78
C ALA A 224 15.09 16.30 -13.82
N GLY A 225 14.09 17.16 -13.66
CA GLY A 225 12.94 17.23 -14.56
C GLY A 225 11.92 16.09 -14.43
N THR A 226 12.17 15.07 -13.60
CA THR A 226 11.17 14.02 -13.36
C THR A 226 10.23 14.43 -12.23
N PRO A 227 8.97 14.02 -12.25
CA PRO A 227 8.07 14.13 -11.10
C PRO A 227 8.64 13.48 -9.85
N ILE A 228 8.17 13.92 -8.68
CA ILE A 228 8.36 13.20 -7.42
C ILE A 228 7.29 12.11 -7.32
N GLN A 229 7.72 10.89 -7.00
CA GLN A 229 6.82 9.76 -6.74
C GLN A 229 6.82 9.43 -5.26
N ALA A 230 5.62 9.29 -4.70
CA ALA A 230 5.40 8.88 -3.32
C ALA A 230 3.99 8.31 -3.17
N SER A 231 3.91 7.08 -2.67
CA SER A 231 2.63 6.49 -2.27
C SER A 231 2.15 7.11 -0.96
N GLU A 232 0.84 7.06 -0.73
CA GLU A 232 0.29 7.08 0.62
C GLU A 232 0.86 5.93 1.45
N VAL A 233 0.72 6.03 2.77
CA VAL A 233 1.09 4.95 3.69
C VAL A 233 -0.16 4.15 4.02
N VAL A 234 -0.05 2.83 3.96
CA VAL A 234 -1.07 1.93 4.50
C VAL A 234 -0.52 1.24 5.74
N LYS A 235 -1.30 1.26 6.82
CA LYS A 235 -1.04 0.41 7.99
C LYS A 235 -1.70 -0.93 7.74
N TYR A 236 -0.99 -2.02 7.97
CA TYR A 236 -1.58 -3.36 7.90
C TYR A 236 -1.44 -4.09 9.22
N THR A 237 -2.41 -4.96 9.50
CA THR A 237 -2.33 -5.99 10.53
C THR A 237 -2.63 -7.34 9.90
N TYR A 238 -1.66 -8.26 9.96
CA TYR A 238 -1.77 -9.62 9.45
C TYR A 238 -1.14 -10.59 10.45
N ASN A 239 -1.88 -11.64 10.82
CA ASN A 239 -1.41 -12.66 11.76
C ASN A 239 -0.82 -12.08 13.07
N GLY A 240 -1.49 -11.07 13.64
CA GLY A 240 -1.07 -10.39 14.88
C GLY A 240 0.10 -9.41 14.72
N THR A 241 0.73 -9.34 13.54
CA THR A 241 1.79 -8.38 13.25
C THR A 241 1.21 -7.13 12.63
N THR A 242 1.58 -5.96 13.15
CA THR A 242 1.19 -4.66 12.59
C THR A 242 2.41 -3.91 12.09
N ASN A 243 2.36 -3.41 10.86
CA ASN A 243 3.44 -2.63 10.27
C ASN A 243 2.89 -1.66 9.20
N TYR A 244 3.77 -0.89 8.57
CA TYR A 244 3.43 0.14 7.58
C TYR A 244 4.07 -0.19 6.23
N LEU A 245 3.33 0.02 5.15
CA LEU A 245 3.80 -0.18 3.78
C LEU A 245 3.67 1.13 3.00
N TYR A 246 4.69 1.40 2.20
CA TYR A 246 4.75 2.50 1.25
C TYR A 246 5.89 2.22 0.27
N ASN A 247 5.88 2.89 -0.88
CA ASN A 247 7.03 2.94 -1.77
C ASN A 247 7.04 4.28 -2.55
N PHE A 248 8.02 4.43 -3.45
CA PHE A 248 8.26 5.67 -4.19
C PHE A 248 8.46 5.42 -5.68
N PHE A 249 7.93 4.30 -6.17
CA PHE A 249 8.08 3.85 -7.55
C PHE A 249 6.72 3.42 -8.08
N ALA A 250 6.09 4.30 -8.86
CA ALA A 250 4.80 4.01 -9.48
C ALA A 250 4.96 3.53 -10.92
N THR A 251 4.10 2.59 -11.30
CA THR A 251 3.76 2.32 -12.71
C THR A 251 2.53 3.12 -13.10
N ALA A 252 2.40 3.51 -14.36
CA ALA A 252 1.17 4.18 -14.83
C ALA A 252 -0.02 3.21 -14.79
N SER A 253 -1.06 3.56 -14.04
CA SER A 253 -2.30 2.74 -13.93
C SER A 253 -3.16 2.81 -15.19
N LYS A 254 -2.95 3.84 -16.02
CA LYS A 254 -3.81 4.25 -17.15
C LYS A 254 -5.21 4.70 -16.75
N LEU A 255 -5.45 4.87 -15.45
CA LEU A 255 -6.66 5.47 -14.90
C LEU A 255 -6.39 6.90 -14.46
N THR A 256 -7.45 7.68 -14.24
CA THR A 256 -7.36 9.01 -13.63
C THR A 256 -8.69 9.33 -12.97
N ALA A 257 -8.68 9.95 -11.80
CA ALA A 257 -9.93 10.37 -11.16
C ALA A 257 -10.71 11.38 -12.02
N ALA A 258 -12.02 11.21 -12.08
CA ALA A 258 -12.90 12.02 -12.93
C ALA A 258 -13.14 13.43 -12.35
N ASP A 259 -13.06 13.57 -11.04
CA ASP A 259 -13.29 14.80 -10.28
C ASP A 259 -12.12 15.79 -10.38
N ASP A 260 -10.87 15.33 -10.34
CA ASP A 260 -9.69 16.21 -10.35
C ASP A 260 -8.80 16.09 -11.61
N GLY A 261 -8.96 15.02 -12.39
CA GLY A 261 -8.15 14.75 -13.58
C GLY A 261 -6.66 14.49 -13.30
N LYS A 262 -6.26 14.21 -12.06
CA LYS A 262 -4.87 14.08 -11.61
C LYS A 262 -4.60 12.90 -10.68
N SER A 263 -5.56 12.52 -9.84
CA SER A 263 -5.42 11.38 -8.93
C SER A 263 -5.57 10.03 -9.64
N HIS A 264 -5.15 8.95 -8.97
CA HIS A 264 -5.26 7.55 -9.40
C HIS A 264 -4.54 7.17 -10.72
N ASN A 265 -3.59 7.98 -11.18
CA ASN A 265 -2.82 7.73 -12.40
C ASN A 265 -1.53 6.93 -12.17
N GLY A 266 -1.08 6.82 -10.91
CA GLY A 266 0.00 5.94 -10.48
C GLY A 266 -0.55 4.72 -9.74
N ASN A 267 0.09 3.57 -9.94
CA ASN A 267 -0.07 2.38 -9.11
C ASN A 267 1.24 2.10 -8.39
N TYR A 268 1.18 2.06 -7.06
CA TYR A 268 2.29 1.75 -6.18
C TYR A 268 2.05 0.37 -5.57
N GLU A 269 2.80 -0.64 -6.02
CA GLU A 269 2.67 -2.00 -5.48
C GLU A 269 3.56 -2.19 -4.25
N VAL A 270 2.94 -2.49 -3.12
CA VAL A 270 3.62 -2.85 -1.87
C VAL A 270 3.25 -4.28 -1.49
N GLY A 271 4.04 -4.91 -0.62
CA GLY A 271 3.75 -6.28 -0.23
C GLY A 271 4.58 -6.76 0.95
N PHE A 272 4.22 -7.94 1.43
CA PHE A 272 4.86 -8.65 2.51
C PHE A 272 4.60 -10.15 2.38
N ASP A 273 5.44 -10.95 3.02
CA ASP A 273 5.33 -12.41 3.00
C ASP A 273 4.09 -12.84 3.81
N GLY A 274 3.13 -13.47 3.12
CA GLY A 274 1.94 -14.05 3.75
C GLY A 274 2.11 -15.54 4.04
N VAL A 275 0.99 -16.19 4.36
CA VAL A 275 0.95 -17.66 4.50
C VAL A 275 0.42 -18.25 3.20
N ALA A 276 1.23 -19.08 2.54
CA ALA A 276 0.78 -19.83 1.38
C ALA A 276 -0.45 -20.69 1.73
N PRO A 277 -1.53 -20.65 0.93
CA PRO A 277 -2.67 -21.54 1.12
C PRO A 277 -2.24 -23.01 1.18
N ALA A 278 -2.85 -23.78 2.08
CA ALA A 278 -2.61 -25.22 2.11
C ALA A 278 -3.10 -25.84 0.79
N PRO A 279 -2.33 -26.72 0.14
CA PRO A 279 -2.77 -27.40 -1.08
C PRO A 279 -4.07 -28.15 -0.80
N VAL A 280 -5.16 -27.78 -1.49
CA VAL A 280 -6.39 -28.56 -1.45
C VAL A 280 -6.11 -29.85 -2.24
N PRO A 281 -6.25 -31.05 -1.64
CA PRO A 281 -6.06 -32.29 -2.38
C PRO A 281 -7.01 -32.33 -3.58
N GLU A 282 -6.46 -32.53 -4.78
CA GLU A 282 -7.30 -32.54 -5.98
C GLU A 282 -8.42 -33.59 -5.85
N PRO A 283 -9.61 -33.35 -6.44
CA PRO A 283 -10.74 -34.28 -6.40
C PRO A 283 -10.39 -35.70 -6.85
N SER A 284 -9.41 -35.84 -7.76
CA SER A 284 -8.83 -37.11 -8.21
C SER A 284 -8.17 -37.90 -7.08
N THR A 285 -7.49 -37.23 -6.15
CA THR A 285 -6.85 -37.82 -4.97
C THR A 285 -7.90 -38.35 -4.00
N ILE A 286 -8.99 -37.60 -3.82
CA ILE A 286 -10.14 -37.99 -2.99
C ILE A 286 -10.88 -39.17 -3.61
N LEU A 287 -11.13 -39.14 -4.92
CA LEU A 287 -11.74 -40.24 -5.67
C LEU A 287 -10.85 -41.50 -5.65
N GLY A 288 -9.52 -41.33 -5.76
CA GLY A 288 -8.55 -42.42 -5.64
C GLY A 288 -8.60 -43.08 -4.26
N LEU A 289 -8.63 -42.29 -3.19
CA LEU A 289 -8.79 -42.78 -1.81
C LEU A 289 -10.13 -43.50 -1.60
N MET A 290 -11.23 -42.97 -2.15
CA MET A 290 -12.54 -43.64 -2.11
C MET A 290 -12.56 -44.95 -2.89
N ALA A 291 -11.92 -45.01 -4.06
CA ALA A 291 -11.81 -46.22 -4.86
C ALA A 291 -11.00 -47.30 -4.13
N ILE A 292 -9.89 -46.93 -3.51
CA ILE A 292 -9.07 -47.83 -2.68
C ILE A 292 -9.88 -48.34 -1.47
N GLY A 293 -10.55 -47.45 -0.74
CA GLY A 293 -11.43 -47.82 0.37
C GLY A 293 -12.57 -48.76 -0.03
N GLY A 294 -13.16 -48.52 -1.20
CA GLY A 294 -14.20 -49.38 -1.79
C GLY A 294 -13.68 -50.78 -2.16
N LEU A 295 -12.47 -50.88 -2.71
CA LEU A 295 -11.81 -52.16 -3.01
C LEU A 295 -11.52 -52.98 -1.74
N PHE A 296 -11.00 -52.35 -0.69
CA PHE A 296 -10.78 -53.03 0.61
C PHE A 296 -12.08 -53.46 1.27
N GLY A 297 -13.12 -52.61 1.24
CA GLY A 297 -14.45 -52.94 1.76
C GLY A 297 -15.10 -54.13 1.04
N ALA A 298 -14.99 -54.17 -0.30
CA ALA A 298 -15.50 -55.27 -1.12
C ALA A 298 -14.71 -56.57 -0.90
N ALA A 299 -13.38 -56.50 -0.79
CA ALA A 299 -12.52 -57.65 -0.52
C ALA A 299 -12.83 -58.28 0.86
N LYS A 300 -13.00 -57.46 1.91
CA LYS A 300 -13.38 -57.93 3.25
C LYS A 300 -14.77 -58.58 3.27
N ARG A 301 -15.75 -58.03 2.54
CA ARG A 301 -17.08 -58.64 2.38
C ARG A 301 -17.02 -59.99 1.68
N ASN A 302 -16.15 -60.16 0.68
CA ASN A 302 -16.00 -61.43 -0.02
C ASN A 302 -15.24 -62.48 0.81
N ALA A 303 -14.28 -62.06 1.64
CA ALA A 303 -13.59 -62.97 2.56
C ALA A 303 -14.55 -63.51 3.65
N ASN A 304 -15.43 -62.66 4.21
CA ASN A 304 -16.40 -63.06 5.23
C ASN A 304 -17.57 -63.92 4.71
N LYS A 305 -17.78 -63.99 3.38
CA LYS A 305 -18.80 -64.87 2.77
C LYS A 305 -18.27 -66.28 2.46
N LYS A 306 -16.96 -66.50 2.60
CA LYS A 306 -16.29 -67.77 2.35
C LYS A 306 -15.83 -68.47 3.64
N ALA A 307 -16.17 -67.91 4.80
CA ALA A 307 -16.06 -68.55 6.12
C ALA A 307 -17.46 -68.99 6.56
#